data_AF-A0A968Z0U0-F1
#
_entry.id   AF-A0A968Z0U0-F1
#
_cell.length_a   1.000
_cell.length_b   1.000
_cell.length_c   1.000
_cell.angle_alpha   90.00
_cell.angle_beta   90.00
_cell.angle_gamma   90.00
#
_symmetry.space_group_name_H-M   'P 1'
#
loop_
_entity.id
_entity.type
_entity.pdbx_description
1 polymer ?
#
loop_
_entity_poly.entity_id
_entity_poly.type
_entity_poly.pdbx_seq_one_letter_code
_entity_poly.pdbx_strand_id
1 'polypeptide(L)' 'MRQLLIQVPRGQGSQVLALAKQHRGANLTQIEAKSPEDAVDLVIAHVPNRQVEGLLDALETLPDLRLL' A
#
# COMPACT_ATOMS: atom_id res chain seq x y z
N MET A 1 -12.02 -10.72 2.51
CA MET A 1 -10.74 -10.18 2.03
C MET A 1 -11.08 -8.93 1.25
N ARG A 2 -10.34 -7.84 1.47
CA ARG A 2 -10.47 -6.56 0.76
C ARG A 2 -9.19 -6.33 -0.02
N GLN A 3 -9.32 -6.03 -1.31
CA GLN A 3 -8.19 -5.57 -2.11
C GLN A 3 -8.00 -4.07 -1.86
N LEU A 4 -6.75 -3.66 -1.63
CA LEU A 4 -6.34 -2.27 -1.51
C LEU A 4 -5.33 -1.97 -2.61
N LEU A 5 -5.52 -0.85 -3.30
CA LEU A 5 -4.54 -0.25 -4.19
C LEU A 5 -3.98 0.97 -3.48
N ILE A 6 -2.66 0.98 -3.26
CA ILE A 6 -1.98 1.98 -2.45
C ILE A 6 -0.87 2.56 -3.31
N GLN A 7 -0.98 3.84 -3.63
CA GLN A 7 0.05 4.57 -4.34
C GLN A 7 0.86 5.41 -3.36
N VAL A 8 2.19 5.33 -3.45
CA VAL A 8 3.13 6.12 -2.64
C VAL A 8 4.26 6.64 -3.53
N PRO A 9 5.04 7.65 -3.09
CA PRO A 9 6.24 8.07 -3.82
C PRO A 9 7.20 6.89 -4.06
N ARG A 10 7.90 6.91 -5.20
CA ARG A 10 8.84 5.84 -5.55
C ARG A 10 9.89 5.64 -4.46
N GLY A 11 10.14 4.38 -4.10
CA GLY A 11 11.04 3.97 -3.02
C GLY A 11 10.30 3.59 -1.73
N GLN A 12 9.06 4.05 -1.55
CA GLN A 12 8.26 3.76 -0.35
C GLN A 12 7.39 2.50 -0.47
N GLY A 13 7.26 1.91 -1.67
CA GLY A 13 6.43 0.71 -1.87
C GLY A 13 6.84 -0.48 -1.00
N SER A 14 8.14 -0.62 -0.71
CA SER A 14 8.66 -1.68 0.16
C SER A 14 8.15 -1.56 1.61
N GLN A 15 7.99 -0.34 2.12
CA GLN A 15 7.44 -0.09 3.45
C GLN A 15 5.95 -0.45 3.52
N VAL A 16 5.17 -0.09 2.48
CA VAL A 16 3.77 -0.49 2.35
C VAL A 16 3.62 -2.02 2.32
N LEU A 17 4.48 -2.72 1.57
CA LEU A 17 4.50 -4.18 1.55
C LEU A 17 4.78 -4.78 2.94
N ALA A 18 5.70 -4.20 3.70
CA ALA A 18 6.03 -4.65 5.05
C ALA A 18 4.85 -4.48 6.01
N LEU A 19 4.20 -3.31 5.99
CA LEU A 19 2.99 -3.03 6.78
C LEU A 19 1.85 -3.99 6.38
N ALA A 20 1.60 -4.17 5.09
CA ALA A 20 0.58 -5.10 4.61
C ALA A 20 0.85 -6.54 5.11
N LYS A 21 2.11 -7.01 5.13
CA LYS A 21 2.48 -8.32 5.69
C LYS A 21 2.18 -8.42 7.19
N GLN A 22 2.49 -7.38 7.98
CA GLN A 22 2.19 -7.35 9.42
C GLN A 22 0.68 -7.48 9.69
N HIS A 23 -0.15 -6.91 8.82
CA HIS A 23 -1.61 -7.02 8.85
C HIS A 23 -2.17 -8.26 8.13
N ARG A 24 -1.33 -9.29 7.93
CA ARG A 24 -1.70 -10.57 7.29
C ARG A 24 -2.20 -10.42 5.86
N GLY A 25 -1.73 -9.40 5.16
CA GLY A 25 -1.93 -9.22 3.74
C GLY A 25 -1.30 -10.35 2.94
N ALA A 26 -1.96 -10.75 1.86
CA ALA A 26 -1.54 -11.78 0.93
C ALA A 26 -1.61 -11.26 -0.51
N ASN A 27 -1.04 -12.01 -1.45
CA ASN A 27 -0.98 -11.64 -2.88
C ASN A 27 -0.49 -10.19 -3.05
N LEU A 28 0.67 -9.93 -2.47
CA LEU A 28 1.26 -8.61 -2.39
C LEU A 28 2.13 -8.35 -3.61
N THR A 29 1.87 -7.27 -4.32
CA THR A 29 2.60 -6.86 -5.51
C THR A 29 2.98 -5.40 -5.40
N GLN A 30 4.21 -5.06 -5.77
CA GLN A 30 4.65 -3.69 -6.01
C GLN A 30 4.93 -3.52 -7.51
N ILE A 31 4.49 -2.39 -8.06
CA ILE A 31 4.70 -1.99 -9.45
C ILE A 31 5.30 -0.59 -9.41
N GLU A 32 6.49 -0.41 -9.98
CA GLU A 32 7.01 0.93 -10.24
C GLU A 32 6.21 1.56 -11.38
N ALA A 33 5.72 2.78 -11.19
CA ALA A 33 4.88 3.48 -12.15
C ALA A 33 5.22 4.98 -12.21
N LYS A 34 4.54 5.69 -13.12
CA LYS A 34 4.54 7.14 -13.16
C LYS A 34 3.10 7.63 -13.01
N SER A 35 2.89 8.54 -12.07
CA SER A 35 1.73 9.42 -12.06
C SER A 35 1.96 10.57 -13.07
N PRO A 36 0.95 11.41 -13.36
CA PRO A 36 1.13 12.54 -14.27
C PRO A 36 2.29 13.48 -13.90
N GLU A 37 2.62 13.60 -12.61
CA GLU A 37 3.61 14.55 -12.11
C GLU A 37 4.88 13.86 -11.56
N ASP A 38 4.75 12.66 -10.97
CA ASP A 38 5.84 12.01 -10.23
C ASP A 38 6.02 10.52 -10.54
N ALA A 39 7.24 10.01 -10.32
CA ALA A 39 7.51 8.58 -10.22
C ALA A 39 6.94 8.03 -8.90
N VAL A 40 6.17 6.95 -8.98
CA VAL A 40 5.43 6.37 -7.84
C VAL A 40 5.62 4.87 -7.77
N ASP A 41 5.38 4.30 -6.60
CA ASP A 41 5.16 2.87 -6.42
C ASP A 41 3.67 2.62 -6.21
N LEU A 42 3.09 1.68 -6.95
CA LEU A 42 1.76 1.15 -6.72
C LEU A 42 1.86 -0.21 -6.04
N VAL A 43 1.25 -0.34 -4.87
CA VAL A 43 1.13 -1.58 -4.13
C VAL A 43 -0.29 -2.10 -4.19
N ILE A 44 -0.43 -3.38 -4.55
CA ILE A 44 -1.70 -4.10 -4.54
C ILE A 44 -1.61 -5.15 -3.43
N ALA A 45 -2.56 -5.11 -2.49
CA ALA A 45 -2.59 -6.03 -1.37
C ALA A 45 -4.00 -6.58 -1.12
N HIS A 46 -4.09 -7.88 -0.82
CA HIS A 46 -5.33 -8.50 -0.37
C HIS A 46 -5.27 -8.70 1.15
N VAL A 47 -6.11 -7.98 1.87
CA VAL A 47 -6.05 -7.89 3.34
C VAL A 47 -7.32 -8.49 3.96
N PRO A 48 -7.23 -9.25 5.06
CA PRO A 48 -8.42 -9.69 5.79
C PRO A 48 -9.25 -8.49 6.25
N ASN A 49 -10.58 -8.53 6.10
CA ASN A 49 -11.44 -7.37 6.39
C ASN A 49 -11.21 -6.79 7.80
N ARG A 50 -11.04 -7.66 8.81
CA ARG A 50 -10.75 -7.29 10.20
C ARG A 50 -9.39 -6.62 10.45
N GLN A 51 -8.50 -6.63 9.46
CA GLN A 51 -7.16 -6.04 9.53
C GLN A 51 -7.04 -4.77 8.68
N VAL A 52 -8.09 -4.42 7.91
CA VAL A 52 -8.07 -3.27 7.01
C VAL A 52 -7.90 -1.98 7.81
N GLU A 53 -8.71 -1.76 8.85
CA GLU A 53 -8.63 -0.55 9.68
C GLU A 53 -7.24 -0.37 10.28
N GLY A 54 -6.70 -1.38 10.96
CA GLY A 54 -5.36 -1.29 11.53
C GLY A 54 -4.25 -1.07 10.49
N LEU A 55 -4.40 -1.59 9.27
CA LEU A 55 -3.46 -1.28 8.19
C LEU A 55 -3.59 0.17 7.70
N LEU A 56 -4.83 0.68 7.58
CA LEU A 56 -5.06 2.06 7.18
C LEU A 56 -4.43 3.03 8.20
N ASP A 57 -4.65 2.80 9.49
CA ASP A 57 -4.04 3.58 10.57
C ASP A 57 -2.50 3.59 10.48
N ALA A 58 -1.89 2.44 10.17
CA ALA A 58 -0.45 2.35 10.00
C ALA A 58 0.06 3.12 8.76
N LEU A 59 -0.73 3.12 7.68
CA LEU A 59 -0.40 3.77 6.41
C LEU A 59 -0.52 5.31 6.47
N GLU A 60 -1.31 5.87 7.39
CA GLU A 60 -1.42 7.33 7.60
C GLU A 60 -0.08 7.99 7.95
N THR A 61 0.90 7.21 8.41
CA THR A 61 2.26 7.70 8.70
C THR A 61 3.11 7.96 7.45
N LEU A 62 2.66 7.51 6.27
CA LEU A 62 3.40 7.65 5.01
C LEU A 62 3.03 8.96 4.29
N PRO A 63 4.03 9.77 3.87
CA PRO A 63 3.76 11.00 3.14
C PRO A 63 3.23 10.71 1.72
N ASP A 64 2.34 11.59 1.24
CA ASP A 64 1.80 11.60 -0.12
C ASP A 64 1.15 10.28 -0.58
N LEU A 65 0.63 9.51 0.38
CA LEU A 65 -0.11 8.27 0.14
C LEU A 65 -1.47 8.56 -0.49
N ARG A 66 -1.83 7.76 -1.51
CA ARG A 66 -3.16 7.75 -2.14
C ARG A 66 -3.74 6.34 -2.15
N LEU A 67 -4.96 6.19 -1.67
CA LEU A 67 -5.75 4.95 -1.78
C LEU A 67 -6.64 5.04 -3.03
N LEU A 68 -6.64 4.00 -3.86
CA LEU A 68 -7.42 3.91 -5.10
C LEU A 68 -8.53 2.85 -5.02
#